data_AF-A0A7X9I6I6-F1
#
_entry.id   AF-A0A7X9I6I6-F1
#
_cell.length_a   1.000
_cell.length_b   1.000
_cell.length_c   1.000
_cell.angle_alpha   90.00
_cell.angle_beta   90.00
_cell.angle_gamma   90.00
#
_symmetry.space_group_name_H-M   'P 1'
#
loop_
_entity.id
_entity.type
_entity.pdbx_description
1 polymer ?
#
loop_
_entity_poly.entity_id
_entity_poly.type
_entity_poly.pdbx_seq_one_letter_code
_entity_poly.pdbx_strand_id
1 'polypeptide(L)'
;MSDHDNFGSFFSGFLFGGIAGAVVALLLAPQSGEETRKLVKEKSIELSNKATHYADEVFTQTEKTVGEVATKTTEFIDTTIQKASEVSEKGQVILESKKEKAPAPKKKTKAE
;
A
#
# COMPACT_ATOMS: atom_id res chain seq x y z
N MET A 1 -12.07 18.99 -9.09
CA MET A 1 -11.39 19.29 -10.37
C MET A 1 -10.03 19.91 -10.03
N SER A 2 -8.95 19.49 -10.70
CA SER A 2 -7.61 20.14 -10.78
C SER A 2 -6.35 19.38 -10.33
N ASP A 3 -6.40 18.09 -9.96
CA ASP A 3 -5.14 17.33 -9.72
C ASP A 3 -4.31 17.09 -10.99
N HIS A 4 -4.94 17.08 -12.18
CA HIS A 4 -4.23 16.91 -13.46
C HIS A 4 -3.38 18.12 -13.87
N ASP A 5 -3.78 19.35 -13.50
CA ASP A 5 -3.09 20.57 -13.94
C ASP A 5 -1.78 20.79 -13.17
N ASN A 6 -1.78 20.43 -11.89
CA ASN A 6 -0.61 20.53 -11.04
C ASN A 6 0.50 19.56 -11.47
N PHE A 7 0.15 18.31 -11.79
CA PHE A 7 1.13 17.33 -12.26
C PHE A 7 1.69 17.68 -13.64
N GLY A 8 0.85 18.18 -14.56
CA GLY A 8 1.30 18.66 -15.87
C GLY A 8 2.29 19.83 -15.77
N SER A 9 2.01 20.79 -14.88
CA SER A 9 2.91 21.93 -14.64
C SER A 9 4.24 21.51 -14.01
N PHE A 10 4.21 20.57 -13.06
CA PHE A 10 5.41 20.01 -12.43
C PHE A 10 6.26 19.22 -13.44
N PHE A 11 5.63 18.35 -14.24
CA PHE A 11 6.33 17.54 -15.23
C PHE A 11 6.97 18.40 -16.33
N SER A 12 6.25 19.44 -16.78
CA SER A 12 6.80 20.49 -17.65
C SER A 12 8.04 21.14 -17.03
N GLY A 13 7.95 21.60 -15.78
CA GLY A 13 9.08 22.20 -15.07
C GLY A 13 10.26 21.23 -14.89
N PHE A 14 9.99 19.96 -14.59
CA PHE A 14 11.00 18.91 -14.49
C PHE A 14 11.69 18.66 -15.84
N LEU A 15 10.96 18.64 -16.95
CA LEU A 15 11.53 18.42 -18.27
C LEU A 15 12.45 19.57 -18.68
N PHE A 16 11.99 20.82 -18.52
CA PHE A 16 12.82 21.99 -18.82
C PHE A 16 14.02 22.12 -17.87
N GLY A 17 13.81 21.88 -16.57
CA GLY A 17 14.88 21.85 -15.58
C GLY A 17 15.89 20.73 -15.82
N GLY A 18 15.43 19.56 -16.25
CA GLY A 18 16.26 18.41 -16.60
C GLY A 18 17.14 18.67 -17.82
N ILE A 19 16.58 19.29 -18.88
CA ILE A 19 17.35 19.68 -20.06
C ILE A 19 18.39 20.74 -19.71
N ALA A 20 18.00 21.80 -19.00
CA ALA A 20 18.92 22.86 -18.58
C ALA A 20 20.03 22.33 -17.67
N GLY A 21 19.67 21.47 -16.70
CA GLY A 21 20.61 20.81 -15.80
C GLY A 21 21.57 19.87 -16.54
N ALA A 22 21.09 19.12 -17.53
CA ALA A 22 21.93 18.25 -18.36
C ALA A 22 22.93 19.04 -19.19
N VAL A 23 22.52 20.16 -19.80
CA VAL A 23 23.43 21.04 -20.54
C VAL A 23 24.52 21.58 -19.62
N VAL A 24 24.15 22.07 -18.43
CA VAL A 24 25.12 22.57 -17.44
C VAL A 24 26.03 21.45 -16.96
N ALA A 25 25.51 20.25 -16.71
CA ALA A 25 26.30 19.10 -16.29
C ALA A 25 27.30 18.66 -17.38
N LEU A 26 26.91 18.69 -18.66
CA LEU A 26 27.80 18.37 -19.77
C LEU A 26 28.89 19.43 -19.96
N LEU A 27 28.58 20.71 -19.73
CA LEU A 27 29.57 21.79 -19.78
C LEU A 27 30.54 21.74 -18.59
N LEU A 28 30.07 21.30 -17.42
CA LEU A 28 30.84 21.31 -16.19
C LEU A 28 31.59 19.99 -15.94
N ALA A 29 31.16 18.87 -16.53
CA ALA A 29 31.78 17.56 -16.33
C ALA A 29 33.13 17.47 -17.08
N PRO A 30 34.28 17.46 -16.37
CA PRO A 30 35.59 17.35 -16.98
C PRO A 30 36.01 15.87 -17.02
N GLN A 31 35.27 15.04 -17.76
CA GLN A 31 35.52 13.60 -17.83
C GLN A 31 35.92 13.18 -19.26
N SER A 32 37.06 12.51 -19.39
CA SER A 32 37.49 11.94 -20.66
C SER A 32 36.64 10.72 -21.01
N GLY A 33 36.45 10.46 -22.32
CA GLY A 33 35.64 9.34 -22.78
C GLY A 33 36.17 7.96 -22.39
N GLU A 34 37.49 7.81 -22.16
CA GLU A 34 38.10 6.54 -21.74
C GLU A 34 37.81 6.20 -20.28
N GLU A 35 37.98 7.15 -19.37
CA GLU A 35 37.65 6.98 -17.95
C GLU A 35 36.15 6.75 -17.78
N THR A 36 35.32 7.49 -18.52
CA THR A 36 33.86 7.29 -18.52
C THR A 36 33.49 5.88 -18.98
N ARG A 37 34.14 5.36 -20.04
CA ARG A 37 33.83 4.01 -20.56
C ARG A 37 34.25 2.92 -19.57
N LYS A 38 35.36 3.12 -18.87
CA LYS A 38 35.84 2.22 -17.81
C LYS A 38 34.89 2.23 -16.61
N LEU A 39 34.50 3.42 -16.14
CA LEU A 39 33.55 3.60 -15.03
C LEU A 39 32.16 3.03 -15.36
N VAL A 40 31.65 3.27 -16.57
CA VAL A 40 30.37 2.71 -17.04
C VAL A 40 30.43 1.19 -17.02
N LYS A 41 31.52 0.58 -17.49
CA LYS A 41 31.67 -0.88 -17.49
C LYS A 41 31.66 -1.45 -16.07
N GLU A 42 32.43 -0.86 -15.16
CA GLU A 42 32.46 -1.26 -13.75
C GLU A 42 31.10 -1.09 -13.07
N LYS A 43 30.49 0.09 -13.21
CA LYS A 43 29.20 0.41 -12.59
C LYS A 43 28.05 -0.43 -13.16
N SER A 44 28.09 -0.77 -14.45
CA SER A 44 27.08 -1.62 -15.08
C SER A 44 27.13 -3.05 -14.53
N ILE A 45 28.32 -3.60 -14.32
CA ILE A 45 28.51 -4.92 -13.72
C ILE A 45 28.02 -4.91 -12.26
N GLU A 46 28.38 -3.86 -11.50
CA GLU A 46 27.95 -3.70 -10.10
C GLU A 46 26.43 -3.58 -9.99
N LEU A 47 25.79 -2.76 -10.84
CA LEU A 47 24.33 -2.61 -10.88
C LEU A 47 23.64 -3.90 -11.29
N SER A 48 24.15 -4.59 -12.31
CA SER A 48 23.58 -5.85 -12.78
C SER A 48 23.57 -6.89 -11.65
N ASN A 49 24.70 -7.02 -10.93
CA ASN A 49 24.82 -7.93 -9.79
C ASN A 49 23.90 -7.54 -8.63
N LYS A 50 23.77 -6.23 -8.33
CA LYS A 50 22.83 -5.77 -7.31
C LYS A 50 21.38 -6.02 -7.72
N ALA A 51 21.04 -5.82 -8.99
CA ALA A 51 19.69 -6.02 -9.50
C ALA A 51 19.28 -7.49 -9.45
N THR A 52 20.15 -8.42 -9.84
CA THR A 52 19.89 -9.86 -9.70
C THR A 52 19.75 -10.26 -8.24
N HIS A 53 20.63 -9.77 -7.36
CA HIS A 53 20.55 -10.08 -5.93
C HIS A 53 19.27 -9.53 -5.28
N TYR A 54 18.85 -8.31 -5.66
CA TYR A 54 17.62 -7.70 -5.17
C TYR A 54 16.37 -8.39 -5.73
N ALA A 55 16.42 -8.82 -7.00
CA ALA A 55 15.33 -9.60 -7.59
C ALA A 55 15.17 -10.94 -6.87
N ASP A 56 16.26 -11.68 -6.65
CA ASP A 56 16.23 -12.95 -5.92
C ASP A 56 15.75 -12.77 -4.46
N GLU A 57 16.20 -11.71 -3.78
CA GLU A 57 15.76 -11.40 -2.43
C GLU A 57 14.27 -11.03 -2.39
N VAL A 58 13.79 -10.21 -3.33
CA VAL A 58 12.37 -9.85 -3.42
C VAL A 58 11.52 -11.08 -3.76
N PHE A 59 11.93 -11.93 -4.71
CA PHE A 59 11.19 -13.14 -5.07
C PHE A 59 11.11 -14.11 -3.90
N THR A 60 12.24 -14.41 -3.25
CA THR A 60 12.26 -15.34 -2.11
C THR A 60 11.49 -14.82 -0.89
N GLN A 61 11.53 -13.51 -0.64
CA GLN A 61 10.78 -12.91 0.44
C GLN A 61 9.29 -12.79 0.11
N THR A 62 8.93 -12.57 -1.16
CA THR A 62 7.53 -12.59 -1.61
C THR A 62 6.93 -13.97 -1.48
N GLU A 63 7.66 -15.03 -1.85
CA GLU A 63 7.17 -16.41 -1.75
C GLU A 63 6.88 -16.82 -0.30
N LYS A 64 7.80 -16.48 0.63
CA LYS A 64 7.63 -16.73 2.06
C LYS A 64 6.51 -15.88 2.68
N THR A 65 6.44 -14.61 2.31
CA THR A 65 5.45 -13.67 2.88
C THR A 65 4.04 -13.97 2.37
N VAL A 66 3.87 -14.40 1.10
CA VAL A 66 2.56 -14.78 0.56
C VAL A 66 2.03 -16.03 1.25
N GLY A 67 2.87 -17.03 1.52
CA GLY A 67 2.47 -18.22 2.26
C GLY A 67 2.04 -17.94 3.71
N GLU A 68 2.80 -17.10 4.43
CA GLU A 68 2.48 -16.71 5.81
C GLU A 68 1.27 -15.77 5.90
N VAL A 69 1.10 -14.85 4.94
CA VAL A 69 -0.07 -13.96 4.90
C VAL A 69 -1.33 -14.76 4.56
N ALA A 70 -1.26 -15.69 3.61
CA ALA A 70 -2.39 -16.54 3.26
C ALA A 70 -2.87 -17.35 4.46
N THR A 71 -1.96 -18.03 5.17
CA THR A 71 -2.29 -18.83 6.36
C THR A 71 -2.85 -17.99 7.50
N LYS A 72 -2.21 -16.86 7.85
CA LYS A 72 -2.72 -15.95 8.88
C LYS A 72 -4.07 -15.33 8.52
N THR A 73 -4.31 -15.06 7.23
CA THR A 73 -5.60 -14.53 6.77
C THR A 73 -6.71 -15.55 6.94
N THR A 74 -6.47 -16.82 6.61
CA THR A 74 -7.44 -17.90 6.79
C THR A 74 -7.78 -18.09 8.27
N GLU A 75 -6.77 -18.14 9.15
CA GLU A 75 -6.98 -18.24 10.60
C GLU A 75 -7.76 -17.03 11.16
N PHE A 76 -7.46 -15.81 10.67
CA PHE A 76 -8.19 -14.61 11.07
C PHE A 76 -9.65 -14.65 10.61
N ILE A 77 -9.92 -15.09 9.38
CA ILE A 77 -11.27 -15.22 8.84
C ILE A 77 -12.06 -16.25 9.65
N ASP A 78 -11.50 -17.43 9.92
CA ASP A 78 -12.17 -18.48 10.69
C ASP A 78 -12.47 -18.02 12.12
N THR A 79 -11.50 -17.38 12.77
CA THR A 79 -11.70 -16.83 14.13
C THR A 79 -12.73 -15.71 14.13
N THR A 80 -12.79 -14.90 13.08
CA THR A 80 -13.78 -13.83 12.93
C THR A 80 -15.18 -14.40 12.69
N ILE A 81 -15.32 -15.43 11.85
CA ILE A 81 -16.59 -16.09 11.59
C ILE A 81 -17.11 -16.79 12.86
N GLN A 82 -16.25 -17.50 13.59
CA GLN A 82 -16.65 -18.14 14.86
C GLN A 82 -17.08 -17.12 15.91
N LYS A 83 -16.29 -16.05 16.10
CA LYS A 83 -16.67 -14.99 17.06
C LYS A 83 -17.92 -14.24 16.62
N ALA A 84 -18.11 -13.99 15.32
CA ALA A 84 -19.33 -13.38 14.80
C ALA A 84 -20.55 -14.28 15.00
N SER A 85 -20.40 -15.60 14.81
CA SER A 85 -21.45 -16.59 15.09
C SER A 85 -21.83 -16.60 16.55
N GLU A 86 -20.87 -16.69 17.47
CA GLU A 86 -21.15 -16.66 18.91
C GLU A 86 -21.81 -15.35 19.36
N VAL A 87 -21.36 -14.21 18.82
CA VAL A 87 -21.92 -12.90 19.14
C VAL A 87 -23.33 -12.76 18.56
N SER A 88 -23.59 -13.32 17.37
CA SER A 88 -24.93 -13.34 16.77
C SER A 88 -25.88 -14.24 17.56
N GLU A 89 -25.42 -15.40 18.02
CA GLU A 89 -26.22 -16.36 18.78
C GLU A 89 -26.52 -15.83 20.19
N LYS A 90 -25.50 -15.35 20.91
CA LYS A 90 -25.67 -14.66 22.20
C LYS A 90 -26.48 -13.38 22.04
N GLY A 91 -26.30 -12.66 20.94
CA GLY A 91 -27.07 -11.47 20.59
C GLY A 91 -28.53 -11.76 20.35
N GLN A 92 -28.88 -12.83 19.63
CA GLN A 92 -30.25 -13.29 19.43
C GLN A 92 -30.91 -13.73 20.74
N VAL A 93 -30.20 -14.50 21.57
CA VAL A 93 -30.71 -14.92 22.89
C VAL A 93 -30.94 -13.71 23.81
N ILE A 94 -30.06 -12.73 23.81
CA ILE A 94 -30.21 -11.49 24.59
C ILE A 94 -31.33 -10.61 24.00
N LEU A 95 -31.48 -10.55 22.67
CA LEU A 95 -32.56 -9.82 22.00
C LEU A 95 -33.93 -10.45 22.30
N GLU A 96 -34.05 -11.78 22.32
CA GLU A 96 -35.27 -12.47 22.75
C GLU A 96 -35.54 -12.26 24.25
N SER A 97 -34.52 -12.39 25.10
CA SER A 97 -34.63 -12.14 26.54
C SER A 97 -35.05 -10.69 26.86
N LYS A 98 -34.63 -9.72 26.03
CA LYS A 98 -34.99 -8.31 26.17
C LYS A 98 -36.35 -7.98 25.58
N LYS A 99 -36.82 -8.77 24.59
CA LYS A 99 -38.19 -8.69 24.06
C LYS A 99 -39.22 -9.25 25.04
N GLU A 100 -38.83 -10.23 25.86
CA GLU A 100 -39.69 -10.82 26.90
C GLU A 100 -39.76 -9.97 28.19
N LYS A 101 -38.77 -9.10 28.45
CA LYS A 101 -38.70 -8.24 29.65
C LYS A 101 -39.00 -6.75 29.44
N ALA A 102 -39.55 -6.34 28.30
CA ALA A 102 -39.98 -4.94 28.11
C ALA A 102 -41.43 -4.74 28.61
N PRO A 103 -41.66 -4.07 29.75
CA PRO A 103 -43.01 -3.69 30.15
C PRO A 103 -43.55 -2.66 29.14
N ALA A 104 -44.75 -2.93 28.64
CA ALA A 104 -45.46 -2.08 27.69
C ALA A 104 -45.51 -0.61 28.16
N PRO A 105 -45.09 0.38 27.35
CA PRO A 105 -45.33 1.76 27.68
C PRO A 105 -46.82 2.05 27.51
N LYS A 106 -47.48 2.28 28.65
CA LYS A 106 -48.88 2.69 28.77
C LYS A 106 -49.12 4.00 28.01
N LYS A 107 -50.28 4.03 27.34
CA LYS A 107 -50.98 5.20 26.78
C LYS A 107 -50.84 6.48 27.62
N LYS A 108 -50.59 7.60 26.94
CA LYS A 108 -51.23 8.93 27.13
C LYS A 108 -51.25 9.56 25.72
N THR A 109 -52.34 9.60 24.94
CA THR A 109 -53.59 10.39 25.03
C THR A 109 -53.40 11.87 25.37
N LYS A 110 -53.57 12.73 24.33
CA LYS A 110 -54.02 14.15 24.28
C LYS A 110 -53.22 15.17 25.12
N ALA A 111 -53.19 16.46 24.83
CA ALA A 111 -54.01 17.40 24.07
C ALA A 111 -53.10 18.54 23.56
N GLU A 112 -53.39 19.15 22.42
CA GLU A 112 -53.87 20.55 22.29
C GLU A 112 -52.75 21.61 22.31
#